data_AF-A0A235HJS7-F1
#
_entry.id   AF-A0A235HJS7-F1
#
_cell.length_a   1.000
_cell.length_b   1.000
_cell.length_c   1.000
_cell.angle_alpha   90.00
_cell.angle_beta   90.00
_cell.angle_gamma   90.00
#
_symmetry.space_group_name_H-M   'P 1'
#
loop_
_entity.id
_entity.type
_entity.pdbx_description
1 polymer ?
#
loop_
_entity_poly.entity_id
_entity_poly.type
_entity_poly.pdbx_seq_one_letter_code
_entity_poly.pdbx_strand_id
1 'polypeptide(L)'
;MADQPALHVLFPANRAPDGYAERMALALEAQGQKVLRHALPGGYPRLDPSALLAADIALSRLPDGARVLVDGGALPGLAAALAMDSRRLRLVALVERLLWREPGLTEEEAAARRHLEQGALALMRAVVVPDAASGRAVADLGLAPETAVVLSPDAAGAARLDSLWGA
;
A
#
# COMPACT_ATOMS: atom_id res chain seq x y z
N MET A 1 -11.97 -13.08 -24.97
CA MET A 1 -11.18 -13.27 -23.74
C MET A 1 -11.03 -11.89 -23.14
N ALA A 2 -11.84 -11.55 -22.14
CA ALA A 2 -11.81 -10.20 -21.57
C ALA A 2 -10.41 -9.97 -20.98
N ASP A 3 -9.73 -8.91 -21.44
CA ASP A 3 -8.43 -8.49 -20.91
C ASP A 3 -8.65 -8.20 -19.42
N GLN A 4 -8.08 -9.02 -18.54
CA GLN A 4 -8.24 -8.81 -17.10
C GLN A 4 -7.61 -7.45 -16.77
N PRO A 5 -8.33 -6.56 -16.04
CA PRO A 5 -7.79 -5.26 -15.70
C PRO A 5 -6.50 -5.46 -14.89
N ALA A 6 -5.42 -4.84 -15.36
CA ALA A 6 -4.11 -5.00 -14.74
C ALA A 6 -4.15 -4.51 -13.29
N LEU A 7 -3.49 -5.26 -12.41
CA LEU A 7 -3.29 -4.87 -11.02
C LEU A 7 -2.03 -4.01 -10.93
N HIS A 8 -2.19 -2.76 -10.54
CA HIS A 8 -1.06 -1.86 -10.38
C HIS A 8 -0.51 -1.97 -8.96
N VAL A 9 0.80 -1.91 -8.81
CA VAL A 9 1.41 -1.88 -7.48
C VAL A 9 2.45 -0.79 -7.39
N LEU A 10 2.30 0.11 -6.43
CA LEU A 10 3.26 1.16 -6.13
C LEU A 10 4.17 0.72 -5.00
N PHE A 11 5.49 0.78 -5.22
CA PHE A 11 6.47 0.48 -4.19
C PHE A 11 7.68 1.42 -4.26
N PRO A 12 8.37 1.68 -3.14
CA PRO A 12 9.71 2.27 -3.16
C PRO A 12 10.71 1.37 -3.91
N ALA A 13 11.56 1.95 -4.75
CA ALA A 13 12.55 1.21 -5.53
C ALA A 13 13.65 0.57 -4.66
N ASN A 14 14.04 1.22 -3.57
CA ASN A 14 15.16 0.80 -2.71
C ASN A 14 14.72 0.09 -1.41
N ARG A 15 13.67 -0.73 -1.47
CA ARG A 15 13.16 -1.50 -0.32
C ARG A 15 13.84 -2.87 -0.18
N ALA A 16 13.62 -3.54 0.95
CA ALA A 16 14.07 -4.91 1.15
C ALA A 16 13.44 -5.88 0.13
N PRO A 17 14.24 -6.75 -0.52
CA PRO A 17 13.77 -7.62 -1.62
C PRO A 17 12.83 -8.74 -1.17
N ASP A 18 12.67 -8.95 0.13
CA ASP A 18 11.81 -9.97 0.75
C ASP A 18 10.64 -9.37 1.57
N GLY A 19 10.43 -8.05 1.44
CA GLY A 19 9.32 -7.37 2.12
C GLY A 19 7.95 -7.93 1.73
N TYR A 20 6.98 -7.77 2.63
CA TYR A 20 5.63 -8.31 2.51
C TYR A 20 4.98 -7.97 1.16
N ALA A 21 5.13 -6.72 0.73
CA ALA A 21 4.51 -6.21 -0.49
C ALA A 21 5.12 -6.86 -1.76
N GLU A 22 6.43 -7.11 -1.76
CA GLU A 22 7.13 -7.84 -2.84
C GLU A 22 6.69 -9.30 -2.89
N ARG A 23 6.65 -9.99 -1.74
CA ARG A 23 6.19 -11.38 -1.66
C ARG A 23 4.75 -11.55 -2.11
N MET A 24 3.87 -10.60 -1.76
CA MET A 24 2.48 -10.60 -2.21
C MET A 24 2.38 -10.42 -3.73
N ALA A 25 3.15 -9.50 -4.32
CA ALA A 25 3.17 -9.33 -5.77
C ALA A 25 3.67 -10.58 -6.51
N LEU A 26 4.72 -11.22 -6.01
CA LEU A 26 5.20 -12.50 -6.55
C LEU A 26 4.13 -13.61 -6.45
N ALA A 27 3.39 -13.67 -5.33
CA ALA A 27 2.31 -14.64 -5.17
C ALA A 27 1.15 -14.40 -6.15
N LEU A 28 0.81 -13.13 -6.42
CA LEU A 28 -0.21 -12.74 -7.42
C LEU A 28 0.24 -13.09 -8.84
N GLU A 29 1.49 -12.77 -9.20
CA GLU A 29 2.07 -13.11 -10.51
C GLU A 29 2.10 -14.62 -10.73
N ALA A 30 2.44 -15.41 -9.70
CA ALA A 30 2.43 -16.86 -9.77
C ALA A 30 1.03 -17.46 -10.01
N GLN A 31 -0.04 -16.71 -9.73
CA GLN A 31 -1.43 -17.06 -10.04
C GLN A 31 -1.88 -16.62 -11.44
N GLY A 32 -0.98 -16.04 -12.23
CA GLY A 32 -1.28 -15.54 -13.57
C GLY A 32 -1.94 -14.17 -13.59
N GLN A 33 -1.99 -13.45 -12.46
CA GLN A 33 -2.47 -12.06 -12.43
C GLN A 33 -1.50 -11.16 -13.18
N LYS A 34 -2.02 -10.26 -13.99
CA LYS A 34 -1.22 -9.25 -14.70
C LYS A 34 -0.87 -8.10 -13.75
N VAL A 35 0.29 -8.22 -13.10
CA VAL A 35 0.79 -7.22 -12.15
C VAL A 35 1.71 -6.21 -12.85
N LEU A 36 1.37 -4.92 -12.77
CA LEU A 36 2.18 -3.81 -13.27
C LEU A 36 2.82 -3.08 -12.09
N ARG A 37 4.13 -3.25 -11.95
CA ARG A 37 4.90 -2.70 -10.83
C ARG A 37 5.44 -1.31 -11.15
N HIS A 38 5.09 -0.34 -10.32
CA HIS A 38 5.54 1.05 -10.39
C HIS A 38 6.57 1.30 -9.28
N ALA A 39 7.84 1.26 -9.63
CA ALA A 39 8.93 1.53 -8.69
C ALA A 39 9.12 3.05 -8.55
N LEU A 40 8.89 3.57 -7.36
CA LEU A 40 9.10 4.97 -7.05
C LEU A 40 10.59 5.23 -6.86
N PRO A 41 11.18 6.17 -7.63
CA PRO A 41 12.60 6.49 -7.52
C PRO A 41 12.91 7.08 -6.14
N GLY A 42 14.20 7.17 -5.80
CA GLY A 42 14.64 7.84 -4.57
C GLY A 42 14.90 6.91 -3.39
N GLY A 43 15.12 7.53 -2.24
CA GLY A 43 15.46 6.82 -0.99
C GLY A 43 14.28 6.12 -0.33
N TYR A 44 14.55 5.05 0.39
CA TYR A 44 13.64 4.43 1.35
C TYR A 44 14.28 4.51 2.75
N PRO A 45 13.54 4.80 3.84
CA PRO A 45 12.07 4.98 3.96
C PRO A 45 11.57 6.40 3.66
N ARG A 46 12.45 7.37 3.41
CA ARG A 46 12.06 8.75 3.07
C ARG A 46 11.98 8.94 1.56
N LEU A 47 10.75 9.04 1.05
CA LEU A 47 10.48 9.44 -0.33
C LEU A 47 10.92 10.88 -0.55
N ASP A 48 11.69 11.12 -1.61
CA ASP A 48 12.09 12.45 -2.04
C ASP A 48 11.06 13.05 -3.01
N PRO A 49 11.14 14.35 -3.38
CA PRO A 49 10.19 14.96 -4.30
C PRO A 49 10.07 14.27 -5.66
N SER A 50 11.12 13.59 -6.13
CA SER A 50 11.08 12.86 -7.40
C SER A 50 10.21 11.59 -7.29
N ALA A 51 10.25 10.93 -6.13
CA ALA A 51 9.39 9.80 -5.80
C ALA A 51 7.92 10.21 -5.77
N LEU A 52 7.63 11.37 -5.17
CA LEU A 52 6.27 11.91 -5.07
C LEU A 52 5.71 12.26 -6.45
N LEU A 53 6.50 12.95 -7.28
CA LEU A 53 6.12 13.27 -8.65
C LEU A 53 5.91 12.01 -9.50
N ALA A 54 6.78 11.01 -9.36
CA ALA A 54 6.62 9.74 -10.07
C ALA A 54 5.34 9.01 -9.66
N ALA A 55 4.99 9.04 -8.37
CA ALA A 55 3.74 8.46 -7.89
C ALA A 55 2.52 9.20 -8.45
N ASP A 56 2.53 10.54 -8.42
CA ASP A 56 1.44 11.36 -8.95
C ASP A 56 1.24 11.14 -10.47
N ILE A 57 2.32 11.09 -11.25
CA ILE A 57 2.27 10.76 -12.68
C ILE A 57 1.77 9.33 -12.91
N ALA A 58 2.22 8.37 -12.10
CA ALA A 58 1.80 6.98 -12.24
C ALA A 58 0.32 6.82 -11.95
N LEU A 59 -0.17 7.39 -10.83
CA LEU A 59 -1.57 7.33 -10.42
C LEU A 59 -2.46 8.05 -11.44
N SER A 60 -2.17 9.31 -11.79
CA SER A 60 -2.96 10.14 -12.73
C SER A 60 -3.22 9.51 -14.10
N ARG A 61 -2.32 8.62 -14.56
CA ARG A 61 -2.46 7.90 -15.84
C ARG A 61 -3.35 6.66 -15.77
N LEU A 62 -3.67 6.18 -14.57
CA LEU A 62 -4.51 5.00 -14.40
C LEU A 62 -5.97 5.35 -14.76
N PRO A 63 -6.72 4.44 -15.39
CA PRO A 63 -8.14 4.65 -15.63
C PRO A 63 -8.94 4.60 -14.32
N ASP A 64 -10.11 5.22 -14.34
CA ASP A 64 -11.07 5.11 -13.22
C ASP A 64 -11.42 3.65 -12.94
N GLY A 65 -11.52 3.32 -11.66
CA GLY A 65 -11.74 1.96 -11.16
C GLY A 65 -10.49 1.06 -11.17
N ALA A 66 -9.32 1.56 -11.60
CA ALA A 66 -8.09 0.77 -11.57
C ALA A 66 -7.76 0.30 -10.15
N ARG A 67 -7.30 -0.95 -10.04
CA ARG A 67 -6.92 -1.60 -8.80
C ARG A 67 -5.46 -1.27 -8.51
N VAL A 68 -5.21 -0.70 -7.33
CA VAL A 68 -3.87 -0.26 -6.94
C VAL A 68 -3.55 -0.79 -5.56
N LEU A 69 -2.49 -1.59 -5.51
CA LEU A 69 -1.83 -1.95 -4.27
C LEU A 69 -0.75 -0.91 -3.95
N VAL A 70 -0.71 -0.46 -2.70
CA VAL A 70 0.27 0.53 -2.23
C VAL A 70 1.10 -0.07 -1.12
N ASP A 71 2.42 -0.05 -1.26
CA ASP A 71 3.33 -0.45 -0.19
C ASP A 71 3.17 0.47 1.03
N GLY A 72 2.96 -0.13 2.20
CA GLY A 72 2.79 0.59 3.47
C GLY A 72 3.96 1.52 3.80
N GLY A 73 5.19 1.14 3.41
CA GLY A 73 6.37 1.96 3.62
C GLY A 73 6.41 3.24 2.78
N ALA A 74 5.58 3.35 1.73
CA ALA A 74 5.45 4.56 0.92
C ALA A 74 4.35 5.52 1.43
N LEU A 75 3.44 5.05 2.29
CA LEU A 75 2.21 5.78 2.63
C LEU A 75 2.45 7.18 3.19
N PRO A 76 3.41 7.44 4.11
CA PRO A 76 3.58 8.78 4.66
C PRO A 76 3.93 9.83 3.59
N GLY A 77 4.75 9.44 2.61
CA GLY A 77 5.11 10.33 1.51
C GLY A 77 3.98 10.49 0.49
N LEU A 78 3.19 9.44 0.27
CA LEU A 78 2.16 9.43 -0.78
C LEU A 78 0.80 9.97 -0.34
N ALA A 79 0.60 10.35 0.92
CA ALA A 79 -0.70 10.76 1.46
C ALA A 79 -1.40 11.82 0.57
N ALA A 80 -0.67 12.84 0.11
CA ALA A 80 -1.20 13.87 -0.77
C ALA A 80 -1.57 13.35 -2.17
N ALA A 81 -0.71 12.56 -2.81
CA ALA A 81 -0.96 12.00 -4.14
C ALA A 81 -2.15 11.03 -4.12
N LEU A 82 -2.24 10.18 -3.08
CA LEU A 82 -3.34 9.24 -2.91
C LEU A 82 -4.67 9.95 -2.67
N ALA A 83 -4.68 11.08 -1.94
CA ALA A 83 -5.90 11.84 -1.67
C ALA A 83 -6.59 12.32 -2.96
N MET A 84 -5.82 12.80 -3.93
CA MET A 84 -6.32 13.29 -5.22
C MET A 84 -7.07 12.22 -6.01
N ASP A 85 -6.56 10.99 -5.98
CA ASP A 85 -7.05 9.90 -6.81
C ASP A 85 -7.88 8.85 -6.06
N SER A 86 -8.01 9.00 -4.74
CA SER A 86 -8.71 8.07 -3.85
C SER A 86 -10.15 7.75 -4.23
N ARG A 87 -10.85 8.70 -4.87
CA ARG A 87 -12.27 8.52 -5.25
C ARG A 87 -12.44 7.77 -6.57
N ARG A 88 -11.46 7.85 -7.46
CA ARG A 88 -11.53 7.21 -8.78
C ARG A 88 -10.84 5.85 -8.78
N LEU A 89 -9.79 5.67 -7.97
CA LEU A 89 -9.02 4.43 -7.90
C LEU A 89 -9.56 3.50 -6.80
N ARG A 90 -9.33 2.19 -6.97
CA ARG A 90 -9.59 1.19 -5.93
C ARG A 90 -8.27 0.92 -5.19
N LEU A 91 -8.05 1.65 -4.10
CA LEU A 91 -6.80 1.59 -3.33
C LEU A 91 -6.85 0.53 -2.23
N VAL A 92 -5.82 -0.30 -2.15
CA VAL A 92 -5.58 -1.24 -1.05
C VAL A 92 -4.12 -1.12 -0.59
N ALA A 93 -3.88 -1.01 0.71
CA ALA A 93 -2.53 -0.92 1.25
C ALA A 93 -1.99 -2.30 1.67
N LEU A 94 -0.70 -2.52 1.49
CA LEU A 94 0.04 -3.67 2.02
C LEU A 94 0.96 -3.20 3.14
N VAL A 95 0.53 -3.33 4.39
CA VAL A 95 1.25 -2.80 5.55
C VAL A 95 1.93 -3.93 6.30
N GLU A 96 3.24 -4.06 6.08
CA GLU A 96 4.07 -4.94 6.91
C GLU A 96 4.20 -4.37 8.32
N ARG A 97 4.53 -3.07 8.41
CA ARG A 97 4.80 -2.35 9.65
C ARG A 97 4.42 -0.88 9.47
N LEU A 98 4.03 -0.22 10.56
CA LEU A 98 3.78 1.23 10.58
C LEU A 98 5.04 2.00 10.98
N LEU A 99 5.36 3.04 10.22
CA LEU A 99 6.57 3.83 10.35
C LEU A 99 6.58 4.75 11.57
N TRP A 100 5.43 5.08 12.15
CA TRP A 100 5.34 5.85 13.41
C TRP A 100 5.84 5.09 14.64
N ARG A 101 5.94 3.75 14.54
CA ARG A 101 6.49 2.89 15.61
C ARG A 101 7.96 2.56 15.44
N GLU A 102 8.63 3.18 14.46
CA GLU A 102 10.05 2.92 14.27
C GLU A 102 10.85 3.38 15.50
N PRO A 103 11.83 2.57 15.93
CA PRO A 103 12.69 2.97 17.04
C PRO A 103 13.54 4.18 16.66
N GLY A 104 13.81 5.05 17.63
CA GLY A 104 14.69 6.21 17.46
C GLY A 104 14.00 7.47 16.95
N LEU A 105 12.68 7.49 16.85
CA LEU A 105 11.91 8.70 16.55
C LEU A 105 11.75 9.59 17.77
N THR A 106 11.78 10.90 17.56
CA THR A 106 11.26 11.85 18.55
C THR A 106 9.73 11.75 18.64
N GLU A 107 9.15 12.25 19.72
CA GLU A 107 7.68 12.28 19.88
C GLU A 107 7.00 13.06 18.74
N GLU A 108 7.63 14.14 18.28
CA GLU A 108 7.13 14.95 17.16
C GLU A 108 7.18 14.18 15.84
N GLU A 109 8.28 13.49 15.56
CA GLU A 109 8.41 12.66 14.35
C GLU A 109 7.42 11.50 14.35
N ALA A 110 7.24 10.83 15.49
CA ALA A 110 6.26 9.76 15.64
C ALA A 110 4.83 10.28 15.43
N ALA A 111 4.48 11.43 16.01
CA ALA A 111 3.17 12.05 15.84
C ALA A 111 2.90 12.46 14.37
N ALA A 112 3.89 13.08 13.71
CA ALA A 112 3.79 13.48 12.31
C ALA A 112 3.60 12.26 11.39
N ARG A 113 4.41 11.21 11.58
CA ARG A 113 4.25 9.95 10.82
C ARG A 113 2.91 9.30 11.09
N ARG A 114 2.48 9.24 12.35
CA ARG A 114 1.18 8.67 12.74
C ARG A 114 0.03 9.37 12.02
N HIS A 115 0.06 10.70 11.95
CA HIS A 115 -0.96 11.49 11.26
C HIS A 115 -0.97 11.21 9.75
N LEU A 116 0.20 11.18 9.10
CA LEU A 116 0.32 10.89 7.67
C LEU A 116 -0.14 9.47 7.32
N GLU A 117 0.26 8.47 8.12
CA GLU A 117 -0.16 7.08 7.93
C GLU A 117 -1.65 6.90 8.15
N GLN A 118 -2.21 7.51 9.21
CA GLN A 118 -3.66 7.48 9.46
C GLN A 118 -4.42 8.10 8.29
N GLY A 119 -3.99 9.27 7.80
CA GLY A 119 -4.62 9.95 6.67
C GLY A 119 -4.56 9.13 5.39
N ALA A 120 -3.39 8.57 5.06
CA ALA A 120 -3.23 7.74 3.87
C ALA A 120 -4.05 6.45 3.94
N LEU A 121 -4.04 5.76 5.08
CA LEU A 121 -4.77 4.51 5.27
C LEU A 121 -6.29 4.72 5.30
N ALA A 122 -6.78 5.87 5.76
CA ALA A 122 -8.20 6.22 5.72
C ALA A 122 -8.77 6.35 4.29
N LEU A 123 -7.90 6.52 3.29
CA LEU A 123 -8.27 6.55 1.87
C LEU A 123 -8.37 5.15 1.25
N MET A 124 -7.92 4.11 1.97
CA MET A 124 -7.86 2.74 1.47
C MET A 124 -9.21 2.05 1.65
N ARG A 125 -9.57 1.21 0.69
CA ARG A 125 -10.73 0.31 0.81
C ARG A 125 -10.47 -0.80 1.82
N ALA A 126 -9.23 -1.28 1.83
CA ALA A 126 -8.73 -2.29 2.76
C ALA A 126 -7.23 -2.09 3.01
N VAL A 127 -6.79 -2.54 4.17
CA VAL A 127 -5.41 -2.53 4.62
C VAL A 127 -5.03 -3.97 4.91
N VAL A 128 -4.20 -4.54 4.06
CA VAL A 128 -3.76 -5.92 4.19
C VAL A 128 -2.50 -5.95 5.03
N VAL A 129 -2.50 -6.81 6.04
CA VAL A 129 -1.40 -6.98 6.98
C VAL A 129 -0.94 -8.44 7.01
N PRO A 130 0.35 -8.72 7.29
CA PRO A 130 0.87 -10.09 7.33
C PRO A 130 0.35 -10.88 8.54
N ASP A 131 0.04 -10.21 9.65
CA ASP A 131 -0.30 -10.84 10.92
C ASP A 131 -1.20 -9.96 11.81
N ALA A 132 -1.66 -10.56 12.91
CA ALA A 132 -2.52 -9.89 13.87
C ALA A 132 -1.82 -8.76 14.66
N ALA A 133 -0.49 -8.77 14.77
CA ALA A 133 0.24 -7.71 15.46
C ALA A 133 0.23 -6.42 14.61
N SER A 134 0.48 -6.53 13.31
CA SER A 134 0.34 -5.42 12.37
C SER A 134 -1.12 -4.97 12.27
N GLY A 135 -2.09 -5.89 12.31
CA GLY A 135 -3.52 -5.55 12.38
C GLY A 135 -3.89 -4.70 13.60
N ARG A 136 -3.38 -5.05 14.79
CA ARG A 136 -3.57 -4.22 16.00
C ARG A 136 -2.92 -2.84 15.85
N ALA A 137 -1.73 -2.76 15.27
CA ALA A 137 -1.06 -1.48 15.05
C ALA A 137 -1.88 -0.55 14.14
N VAL A 138 -2.56 -1.09 13.12
CA VAL A 138 -3.50 -0.35 12.28
C VAL A 138 -4.72 0.12 13.08
N ALA A 139 -5.28 -0.73 13.95
CA ALA A 139 -6.39 -0.35 14.82
C ALA A 139 -6.00 0.79 15.80
N ASP A 140 -4.75 0.81 16.28
CA ASP A 140 -4.23 1.87 17.16
C ASP A 140 -4.11 3.26 16.47
N LEU A 141 -4.25 3.32 15.14
CA LEU A 141 -4.42 4.57 14.38
C LEU A 141 -5.84 5.14 14.48
N GLY A 142 -6.79 4.41 15.09
CA GLY A 142 -8.19 4.80 15.15
C GLY A 142 -8.95 4.55 13.84
N LEU A 143 -8.41 3.68 12.97
CA LEU A 143 -9.09 3.21 11.77
C LEU A 143 -10.07 2.08 12.13
N ALA A 144 -11.12 1.92 11.33
CA ALA A 144 -12.12 0.89 11.57
C ALA A 144 -11.48 -0.51 11.51
N PRO A 145 -11.72 -1.41 12.49
CA PRO A 145 -11.09 -2.73 12.54
C PRO A 145 -11.33 -3.55 11.27
N GLU A 146 -12.51 -3.43 10.67
CA GLU A 146 -12.90 -4.07 9.41
C GLU A 146 -12.06 -3.65 8.20
N THR A 147 -11.35 -2.52 8.30
CA THR A 147 -10.42 -2.07 7.26
C THR A 147 -9.17 -2.94 7.23
N ALA A 148 -8.76 -3.56 8.36
CA ALA A 148 -7.55 -4.39 8.43
C ALA A 148 -7.85 -5.88 8.15
N VAL A 149 -7.22 -6.45 7.12
CA VAL A 149 -7.39 -7.85 6.73
C VAL A 149 -6.05 -8.58 6.82
N VAL A 150 -5.99 -9.65 7.61
CA VAL A 150 -4.79 -10.47 7.73
C VAL A 150 -4.70 -11.45 6.55
N LEU A 151 -3.70 -11.29 5.68
CA LEU A 151 -3.40 -12.21 4.58
C LEU A 151 -1.90 -12.55 4.59
N SER A 152 -1.57 -13.84 4.55
CA SER A 152 -0.19 -14.28 4.32
C SER A 152 0.23 -13.94 2.88
N PRO A 153 1.51 -13.60 2.62
CA PRO A 153 1.99 -13.31 1.27
C PRO A 153 2.35 -14.63 0.55
N ASP A 154 1.35 -15.50 0.43
CA ASP A 154 1.38 -16.79 -0.26
C ASP A 154 0.19 -16.91 -1.21
N ALA A 155 0.05 -18.06 -1.87
CA ALA A 155 -1.05 -18.29 -2.80
C ALA A 155 -2.44 -18.18 -2.15
N ALA A 156 -2.61 -18.60 -0.89
CA ALA A 156 -3.91 -18.52 -0.22
C ALA A 156 -4.28 -17.06 0.09
N GLY A 157 -3.32 -16.25 0.53
CA GLY A 157 -3.55 -14.82 0.74
C GLY A 157 -3.78 -14.06 -0.56
N ALA A 158 -2.99 -14.32 -1.60
CA ALA A 158 -3.15 -13.72 -2.92
C ALA A 158 -4.55 -14.00 -3.51
N ALA A 159 -5.05 -15.24 -3.39
CA ALA A 159 -6.38 -15.60 -3.87
C ALA A 159 -7.52 -14.85 -3.13
N ARG A 160 -7.32 -14.54 -1.84
CA ARG A 160 -8.29 -13.77 -1.04
C ARG A 160 -8.23 -12.27 -1.31
N LEU A 161 -7.08 -11.75 -1.72
CA LEU A 161 -6.89 -10.33 -2.02
C LEU A 161 -7.86 -9.83 -3.10
N ASP A 162 -8.22 -10.67 -4.07
CA ASP A 162 -9.17 -10.33 -5.12
C ASP A 162 -10.58 -9.99 -4.59
N SER A 163 -10.98 -10.53 -3.44
CA SER A 163 -12.26 -10.20 -2.80
C SER A 163 -12.32 -8.77 -2.24
N LEU A 164 -11.17 -8.11 -2.04
CA LEU A 164 -11.07 -6.79 -1.44
C LEU A 164 -11.42 -5.65 -2.41
N TRP A 165 -11.43 -5.92 -3.71
CA TRP A 165 -11.71 -4.89 -4.71
C TRP A 165 -13.19 -4.50 -4.77
N GLY A 166 -14.10 -5.34 -4.26
CA GLY A 166 -15.55 -5.21 -4.43
C GLY A 166 -16.01 -5.35 -5.89
N ALA A 167 -17.31 -5.54 -6.12
CA ALA A 167 -17.91 -5.41 -7.46
C ALA A 167 -17.75 -3.98 -7.97
#